data_AF-A0A7S1TAM7-F1
#
_entry.id   AF-A0A7S1TAM7-F1
#
_cell.length_a   1.000
_cell.length_b   1.000
_cell.length_c   1.000
_cell.angle_alpha   90.00
_cell.angle_beta   90.00
_cell.angle_gamma   90.00
#
_symmetry.space_group_name_H-M   'P 1'
#
loop_
_entity.id
_entity.type
_entity.pdbx_description
1 polymer ?
#
loop_
_entity_poly.entity_id
_entity_poly.type
_entity_poly.pdbx_seq_one_letter_code
_entity_poly.pdbx_strand_id
1 'polypeptide(L)'
;MYVLLLRHDQGHVLGLTLEPLGHTHISSTLTYLDNGVVFVGSCFGDSQLIKLHKQPVSEEQGGGTIEVLDSFTNLGPIVDFSVVDLERQGQGQVVTCSGVDSDGSLRIVRNGIGINEQANLELQGIKGIWS
;
A
#
# COMPACT_ATOMS: atom_id res chain seq x y z
N MET A 1 9.81 -4.94 -7.58
CA MET A 1 9.26 -6.30 -7.78
C MET A 1 9.63 -6.78 -9.18
N TYR A 2 10.06 -8.04 -9.31
CA TYR A 2 10.48 -8.65 -10.57
C TYR A 2 9.76 -9.97 -10.77
N VAL A 3 9.59 -10.37 -12.03
CA VAL A 3 9.22 -11.74 -12.41
C VAL A 3 10.43 -12.44 -13.01
N LEU A 4 10.66 -13.68 -12.58
CA LEU A 4 11.67 -14.56 -13.16
C LEU A 4 10.98 -15.54 -14.10
N LEU A 5 11.30 -15.44 -15.39
CA LEU A 5 10.80 -16.30 -16.45
C LEU A 5 11.86 -17.38 -16.75
N LEU A 6 11.45 -18.64 -16.69
CA LEU A 6 12.26 -19.77 -17.09
C LEU A 6 11.84 -20.21 -18.50
N ARG A 7 12.74 -20.06 -19.46
CA ARG A 7 12.55 -20.60 -20.82
C ARG A 7 13.00 -22.04 -20.84
N HIS A 8 12.15 -22.95 -21.28
CA HIS A 8 12.47 -24.37 -21.40
C HIS A 8 12.08 -24.94 -22.76
N ASP A 9 12.73 -26.02 -23.17
CA ASP A 9 12.31 -26.87 -24.28
C ASP A 9 12.54 -28.35 -23.92
N GLN A 10 11.52 -29.18 -24.14
CA GLN A 10 11.54 -30.63 -23.84
C GLN A 10 12.12 -31.00 -22.45
N GLY A 11 11.85 -30.20 -21.42
CA GLY A 11 12.35 -30.44 -20.05
C GLY A 11 13.77 -29.93 -19.78
N HIS A 12 14.42 -29.30 -20.76
CA HIS A 12 15.69 -28.61 -20.60
C HIS A 12 15.49 -27.11 -20.43
N VAL A 13 16.19 -26.52 -19.45
CA VAL A 13 16.19 -25.06 -19.25
C VAL A 13 17.10 -24.43 -20.30
N LEU A 14 16.52 -23.57 -21.15
CA LEU A 14 17.23 -22.82 -22.19
C LEU A 14 17.78 -21.49 -21.67
N GLY A 15 17.14 -20.90 -20.67
CA GLY A 15 17.59 -19.63 -20.09
C GLY A 15 16.65 -19.08 -19.02
N LEU A 16 17.16 -18.06 -18.33
CA LEU A 16 16.46 -17.30 -17.31
C LEU A 16 16.37 -15.85 -17.74
N THR A 17 15.20 -15.22 -17.58
CA THR A 17 14.98 -13.81 -17.90
C THR A 17 14.29 -13.15 -16.73
N LEU A 18 14.79 -11.99 -16.31
CA LEU A 18 14.24 -11.24 -15.19
C LEU A 18 13.62 -9.96 -15.74
N GLU A 19 12.34 -9.74 -15.47
CA GLU A 19 11.60 -8.58 -15.97
C GLU A 19 11.07 -7.74 -14.80
N PRO A 20 11.24 -6.40 -14.83
CA PRO A 20 10.70 -5.52 -13.80
C PRO A 20 9.18 -5.39 -13.96
N LEU A 21 8.45 -5.55 -12.85
CA LEU A 21 6.99 -5.35 -12.82
C LEU A 21 6.60 -3.97 -12.30
N GLY A 22 7.38 -3.43 -11.35
CA GLY A 22 7.12 -2.15 -10.69
C GLY A 22 7.53 -2.18 -9.22
N HIS A 23 6.97 -1.26 -8.44
CA HIS A 23 7.25 -1.12 -7.02
C HIS A 23 6.02 -1.47 -6.18
N THR A 24 6.27 -2.03 -5.00
CA THR A 24 5.33 -2.35 -3.92
C THR A 24 5.96 -1.91 -2.61
N HIS A 25 5.22 -1.95 -1.50
CA HIS A 25 5.85 -1.88 -0.17
C HIS A 25 6.89 -3.00 0.01
N ILE A 26 7.81 -2.80 0.94
CA ILE A 26 8.88 -3.74 1.30
C ILE A 26 8.23 -5.05 1.77
N SER A 27 8.26 -6.06 0.90
CA SER A 27 7.58 -7.33 1.13
C SER A 27 8.42 -8.27 1.99
N SER A 28 7.83 -8.80 3.06
CA SER A 28 8.36 -9.92 3.85
C SER A 28 7.90 -11.28 3.31
N THR A 29 6.74 -11.32 2.64
CA THR A 29 6.18 -12.51 2.00
C THR A 29 5.40 -12.12 0.74
N LEU A 30 5.34 -13.05 -0.21
CA LEU A 30 4.57 -12.93 -1.45
C LEU A 30 3.76 -14.21 -1.65
N THR A 31 2.48 -14.10 -1.96
CA THR A 31 1.61 -15.24 -2.22
C THR A 31 0.74 -14.97 -3.44
N TYR A 32 0.94 -15.73 -4.51
CA TYR A 32 0.06 -15.69 -5.67
C TYR A 32 -1.27 -16.38 -5.33
N LEU A 33 -2.39 -15.71 -5.61
CA LEU A 33 -3.73 -16.22 -5.30
C LEU A 33 -4.35 -16.88 -6.53
N ASP A 34 -4.68 -16.08 -7.54
CA ASP A 34 -5.06 -16.50 -8.89
C ASP A 34 -5.30 -15.25 -9.77
N ASN A 35 -5.53 -15.39 -11.07
CA ASN A 35 -5.95 -14.32 -11.99
C ASN A 35 -5.06 -13.07 -11.97
N GLY A 36 -3.74 -13.27 -11.82
CA GLY A 36 -2.78 -12.18 -11.73
C GLY A 36 -2.78 -11.46 -10.38
N VAL A 37 -3.54 -11.93 -9.39
CA VAL A 37 -3.63 -11.33 -8.06
C VAL A 37 -2.57 -11.92 -7.13
N VAL A 38 -1.82 -11.05 -6.46
CA VAL A 38 -0.77 -11.40 -5.50
C VAL A 38 -1.03 -10.68 -4.19
N PHE A 39 -0.96 -11.41 -3.09
CA PHE A 39 -0.88 -10.81 -1.76
C PHE A 39 0.59 -10.52 -1.42
N VAL A 40 0.86 -9.27 -1.04
CA VAL A 40 2.16 -8.75 -0.64
C VAL A 40 2.11 -8.48 0.87
N GLY A 41 2.66 -9.39 1.67
CA GLY A 41 2.71 -9.22 3.12
C GLY A 41 3.96 -8.45 3.54
N SER A 42 3.78 -7.32 4.23
CA SER A 42 4.88 -6.50 4.75
C SER A 42 4.92 -6.51 6.27
N CYS A 43 6.13 -6.62 6.84
CA CYS A 43 6.38 -6.43 8.28
C CYS A 43 6.77 -4.99 8.64
N PHE A 44 7.05 -4.14 7.64
CA PHE A 44 7.65 -2.81 7.82
C PHE A 44 6.85 -1.68 7.17
N GLY A 45 5.70 -2.01 6.58
CA GLY A 45 4.78 -1.12 5.89
C GLY A 45 3.43 -1.81 5.72
N ASP A 46 2.50 -1.17 5.03
CA ASP A 46 1.18 -1.75 4.79
C ASP A 46 1.30 -2.98 3.90
N SER A 47 0.53 -4.02 4.22
CA SER A 47 0.41 -5.16 3.29
C SER A 47 -0.50 -4.78 2.14
N GLN A 48 -0.29 -5.34 0.95
CA GLN A 48 -1.01 -4.94 -0.26
C GLN A 48 -1.64 -6.15 -0.95
N LEU A 49 -2.83 -5.98 -1.49
CA LEU A 49 -3.38 -6.88 -2.50
C LEU A 49 -3.15 -6.21 -3.85
N ILE A 50 -2.37 -6.84 -4.73
CA ILE A 50 -2.02 -6.26 -6.03
C ILE A 50 -2.52 -7.14 -7.17
N LYS A 51 -2.72 -6.52 -8.34
CA LYS A 51 -2.99 -7.18 -9.61
C LYS A 51 -1.89 -6.90 -10.62
N LEU A 52 -1.41 -7.97 -11.24
CA LEU A 52 -0.43 -7.94 -12.32
C LEU A 52 -1.15 -7.89 -13.66
N HIS A 53 -0.84 -6.86 -14.43
CA HIS A 53 -1.35 -6.65 -15.78
C HIS A 53 -0.33 -7.03 -16.83
N LYS A 54 -0.79 -7.41 -18.02
CA LYS A 54 0.11 -7.69 -19.16
C LYS A 54 0.61 -6.42 -19.84
N GLN A 55 -0.16 -5.35 -19.71
CA GLN A 55 0.15 -4.03 -20.25
C GLN A 55 0.34 -3.04 -19.10
N PRO A 56 1.12 -1.98 -19.28
CA PRO A 56 1.28 -0.94 -18.27
C PRO A 56 -0.07 -0.33 -17.87
N VAL A 57 -0.27 -0.10 -16.58
CA VAL A 57 -1.55 0.40 -16.02
C VAL A 57 -1.73 1.89 -16.27
N SER A 58 -0.64 2.65 -16.39
CA SER A 58 -0.65 4.08 -16.76
C SER A 58 0.73 4.53 -17.27
N GLU A 59 0.75 5.35 -18.32
CA GLU A 59 2.01 5.93 -18.87
C GLU A 59 2.59 7.03 -17.96
N GLU A 60 1.74 7.71 -17.18
CA GLU A 60 2.13 8.89 -16.37
C GLU A 60 2.87 8.56 -15.06
N GLN A 61 2.75 7.31 -14.57
CA GLN A 61 3.35 6.86 -13.30
C GLN A 61 4.48 5.82 -13.50
N GLY A 62 5.27 5.99 -14.56
CA GLY A 62 6.50 5.20 -14.75
C GLY A 62 6.30 3.80 -15.33
N GLY A 63 5.17 3.53 -16.01
CA GLY A 63 5.02 2.36 -16.88
C GLY A 63 4.98 0.99 -16.19
N GLY A 64 4.62 0.94 -14.90
CA GLY A 64 4.47 -0.30 -14.15
C GLY A 64 3.29 -1.16 -14.61
N THR A 65 3.40 -2.47 -14.43
CA THR A 65 2.35 -3.47 -14.68
C THR A 65 1.56 -3.84 -13.43
N ILE A 66 1.81 -3.16 -12.31
CA ILE A 66 1.20 -3.43 -11.01
C ILE A 66 0.08 -2.42 -10.75
N GLU A 67 -1.10 -2.92 -10.40
CA GLU A 67 -2.22 -2.16 -9.84
C GLU A 67 -2.40 -2.57 -8.38
N VAL A 68 -2.56 -1.60 -7.46
CA VAL A 68 -2.89 -1.88 -6.06
C VAL A 68 -4.41 -1.95 -5.94
N LEU A 69 -4.95 -3.13 -5.61
CA LEU A 69 -6.38 -3.35 -5.43
C LEU A 69 -6.84 -2.96 -4.03
N ASP A 70 -6.02 -3.24 -3.01
CA ASP A 70 -6.31 -2.93 -1.62
C ASP A 70 -5.01 -2.80 -0.81
N SER A 71 -5.09 -2.10 0.32
CA SER A 71 -3.98 -1.90 1.25
C SER A 71 -4.45 -2.13 2.69
N PHE A 72 -3.68 -2.91 3.44
CA PHE A 72 -3.97 -3.29 4.82
C PHE A 72 -2.98 -2.61 5.76
N THR A 73 -3.51 -1.70 6.58
CA THR A 73 -2.72 -0.90 7.52
C THR A 73 -1.85 -1.74 8.44
N ASN A 74 -0.57 -1.39 8.51
CA ASN A 74 0.39 -1.93 9.46
C ASN A 74 1.12 -0.76 10.15
N LEU A 75 1.06 -0.71 11.48
CA LEU A 75 1.80 0.29 12.27
C LEU A 75 3.26 -0.10 12.51
N GLY A 76 3.63 -1.35 12.21
CA GLY A 76 4.91 -1.91 12.56
C GLY A 76 6.05 -1.53 11.60
N PRO A 77 7.28 -1.48 12.12
CA PRO A 77 7.62 -1.32 13.53
C PRO A 77 7.32 0.11 13.99
N ILE A 78 6.75 0.26 15.19
CA ILE A 78 6.64 1.56 15.85
C ILE A 78 7.99 1.82 16.54
N VAL A 79 8.74 2.79 16.04
CA VAL A 79 10.07 3.14 16.59
C VAL A 79 9.98 4.14 17.74
N ASP A 80 8.96 5.00 17.72
CA ASP A 80 8.65 5.96 18.79
C ASP A 80 7.18 6.39 18.70
N PHE A 81 6.62 6.94 19.77
CA PHE A 81 5.27 7.50 19.77
C PHE A 81 5.11 8.65 20.77
N SER A 82 4.11 9.50 20.52
CA SER A 82 3.70 10.57 21.42
C SER A 82 2.17 10.63 21.53
N VAL A 83 1.69 10.87 22.75
CA VAL A 83 0.26 11.10 23.00
C VAL A 83 -0.01 12.59 22.93
N VAL A 84 -0.92 12.99 22.06
CA VAL A 84 -1.29 14.38 21.79
C VAL A 84 -2.79 14.58 21.97
N ASP A 85 -3.21 15.69 22.56
CA ASP A 85 -4.61 16.13 22.57
C ASP A 85 -4.73 17.42 21.76
N LEU A 86 -4.69 17.25 20.42
CA LEU A 86 -4.76 18.37 19.48
C LEU A 86 -6.13 19.06 19.51
N GLU A 87 -7.19 18.32 19.82
CA GLU A 87 -8.56 18.80 19.78
C GLU A 87 -9.04 19.34 21.14
N ARG A 88 -8.23 19.17 22.21
CA ARG A 88 -8.57 19.55 23.59
C ARG A 88 -9.89 18.95 24.07
N GLN A 89 -10.26 17.79 23.53
CA GLN A 89 -11.51 17.09 23.85
C GLN A 89 -11.33 16.12 25.03
N GLY A 90 -10.12 16.04 25.62
CA GLY A 90 -9.82 15.10 26.69
C GLY A 90 -9.63 13.66 26.21
N GLN A 91 -9.58 13.44 24.88
CA GLN A 91 -9.30 12.16 24.27
C GLN A 91 -7.94 12.20 23.55
N GLY A 92 -6.92 11.62 24.19
CA GLY A 92 -5.58 11.56 23.61
C GLY A 92 -5.53 10.74 22.32
N GLN A 93 -4.87 11.29 21.31
CA GLN A 93 -4.52 10.64 20.05
C GLN A 93 -3.05 10.18 20.13
N VAL A 94 -2.71 9.04 19.54
CA VAL A 94 -1.32 8.56 19.53
C VAL A 94 -0.73 8.83 18.15
N VAL A 95 0.33 9.63 18.09
CA VAL A 95 1.14 9.79 16.89
C VAL A 95 2.31 8.82 16.99
N THR A 96 2.51 7.99 15.98
CA THR A 96 3.54 6.96 15.93
C THR A 96 4.50 7.21 14.78
N CYS A 97 5.80 7.05 15.03
CA CYS A 97 6.80 6.88 14.00
C CYS A 97 6.79 5.41 13.60
N SER A 98 6.25 5.11 12.42
CA SER A 98 5.99 3.75 11.94
C SER A 98 6.80 3.44 10.69
N GLY A 99 7.07 2.15 10.46
CA GLY A 99 7.69 1.66 9.23
C GLY A 99 9.20 1.91 9.13
N VAL A 100 9.78 1.49 8.01
CA VAL A 100 11.23 1.54 7.77
C VAL A 100 11.53 1.99 6.34
N ASP A 101 12.59 2.76 6.16
CA ASP A 101 13.14 3.18 4.86
C ASP A 101 12.06 3.82 3.94
N SER A 102 11.81 3.27 2.76
CA SER A 102 10.83 3.80 1.80
C SER A 102 9.38 3.78 2.31
N ASP A 103 9.09 2.95 3.32
CA ASP A 103 7.75 2.78 3.90
C ASP A 103 7.61 3.53 5.25
N GLY A 104 8.60 4.35 5.61
CA GLY A 104 8.56 5.19 6.81
C GLY A 104 7.41 6.18 6.78
N SER A 105 6.61 6.23 7.85
CA SER A 105 5.41 7.06 7.96
C SER A 105 5.14 7.55 9.38
N LEU A 106 4.47 8.70 9.50
CA LEU A 106 3.83 9.11 10.75
C LEU A 106 2.36 8.71 10.72
N ARG A 107 1.90 7.97 11.73
CA ARG A 107 0.52 7.48 11.79
C ARG A 107 -0.19 7.93 13.06
N ILE A 108 -1.44 8.35 12.90
CA ILE A 108 -2.28 8.82 14.00
C ILE A 108 -3.31 7.74 14.34
N VAL A 109 -3.25 7.24 15.57
CA VAL A 109 -4.24 6.33 16.13
C VAL A 109 -5.19 7.13 17.01
N ARG A 110 -6.48 7.09 16.66
CA ARG A 110 -7.56 7.76 17.40
C ARG A 110 -8.56 6.71 17.84
N ASN A 111 -9.11 6.87 19.04
CA ASN A 111 -10.22 6.05 19.49
C ASN A 111 -11.52 6.69 19.01
N GLY A 112 -12.29 6.00 18.19
CA GLY A 112 -13.51 6.55 17.60
C GLY A 112 -14.14 5.63 16.58
N ILE A 113 -15.13 6.15 15.88
CA ILE A 113 -15.81 5.47 14.78
C ILE A 113 -14.98 5.67 13.51
N GLY A 114 -14.73 4.58 12.79
CA GLY A 114 -14.08 4.66 11.47
C GLY A 114 -14.98 5.39 10.48
N ILE A 115 -14.47 6.45 9.85
CA ILE A 115 -15.15 7.16 8.78
C ILE A 115 -14.50 6.73 7.46
N ASN A 116 -15.31 6.21 6.54
CA ASN A 116 -14.86 5.90 5.18
C ASN A 116 -15.28 7.04 4.24
N GLU A 117 -14.32 7.85 3.84
CA GLU A 117 -14.54 8.97 2.93
C GLU A 117 -14.97 8.47 1.55
N GLN A 118 -16.24 8.68 1.18
CA GLN A 118 -16.77 8.24 -0.12
C GLN A 118 -16.54 9.27 -1.23
N ALA A 119 -16.45 10.55 -0.87
CA ALA A 119 -16.23 11.65 -1.80
C ALA A 119 -15.62 12.83 -1.06
N ASN A 120 -14.71 13.53 -1.74
CA ASN A 120 -14.12 14.77 -1.30
C ASN A 120 -14.31 15.83 -2.39
N LEU A 121 -14.73 17.04 -2.01
CA LEU A 121 -14.86 18.16 -2.93
C LEU A 121 -14.49 19.45 -2.22
N GLU A 122 -13.50 20.15 -2.77
CA GLU A 122 -13.12 21.47 -2.31
C GLU A 122 -14.09 22.52 -2.85
N LEU A 123 -14.95 23.04 -1.97
CA LEU A 123 -15.92 24.07 -2.30
C LEU A 123 -15.67 25.33 -1.47
N GLN A 124 -15.46 26.46 -2.16
CA GLN A 124 -15.20 27.73 -1.51
C GLN A 124 -16.50 28.37 -0.99
N GLY A 125 -16.52 28.75 0.29
CA GLY A 125 -17.59 29.59 0.84
C GLY A 125 -18.92 28.89 1.11
N ILE A 126 -18.92 27.56 1.32
CA ILE A 126 -20.12 26.84 1.79
C ILE A 126 -20.60 27.47 3.11
N LYS A 127 -21.87 27.87 3.15
CA LYS A 127 -22.54 28.39 4.35
C LYS A 127 -23.58 27.43 4.94
N GLY A 128 -23.89 26.35 4.23
CA GLY A 128 -24.79 25.30 4.70
C GLY A 128 -24.97 24.21 3.66
N ILE A 129 -25.34 23.02 4.14
CA ILE A 129 -25.64 21.82 3.37
C ILE A 129 -26.97 21.29 3.92
N TRP A 130 -27.90 20.99 3.04
CA TRP A 130 -29.23 20.47 3.37
C TRP A 130 -29.56 19.29 2.44
N SER A 131 -30.42 18.38 2.89
CA SER A 131 -30.96 17.27 2.11
C SER A 131 -32.42 17.49 1.78
#